data_AF-A0A4P6P184-F1
#
_entry.id   AF-A0A4P6P184-F1
#
_cell.length_a   1.000
_cell.length_b   1.000
_cell.length_c   1.000
_cell.angle_alpha   90.00
_cell.angle_beta   90.00
_cell.angle_gamma   90.00
#
_symmetry.space_group_name_H-M   'P 1'
#
loop_
_entity.id
_entity.type
_entity.pdbx_description
1 polymer ?
#
loop_
_entity_poly.entity_id
_entity_poly.type
_entity_poly.pdbx_seq_one_letter_code
_entity_poly.pdbx_strand_id
1 'polypeptide(L)'
;MKQKSQFAACIIVIGAAISLFYWLWGMQLKSEVGRLGHLKVHENQLILQYQQQLFWLKDNESLSKQLDFSELGLKAFGDYALFNNGDLLVYHRNQAPSFLSQIAAFVRLTSQAKVNSEQALGDDGFYRCNLLTRQCQVFGENLPKLERTFHLAISQKTNTVFLANTSEHKLYKINEQGKVIASSKANLFRFPNQLKLVNDELWLADTNNHSLKQVEIATEHFGNIIQTVATSIDKKYKFPHQFSHHDDNVWAIVAPKNMAFAQMALFDKQGKLKTKLEKGVGEDPMSVTFWQGKLWLADYQDILIEQFNEQGEYLGELQLDTLTELKAERHALIQLAQETEQQGKYAFIVIMIVGFALAFILEGKETKAAFKQANKLELEQAITKAKAQYSTPHQGNNIVWLTNRAQKYQGIIYVLLLVMLLLPIISCVQILMSVNDEKWGELVPFFFVIIALEGMLLSMVYNVNYIKNIALGVTGKQLIMQAADKEVRLDIADMKFSDNYFISDDLSIPIGNAKQRYFDYQQLQTYVLPHINIDNKLSHFSSWKLLWQQKEPLFVSTLRLIVLATILALVITVAL
;
A
#
# COMPACT_ATOMS: atom_id res chain seq x y z
N MET A 1 20.40 -25.16 26.74
CA MET A 1 20.60 -24.07 25.76
C MET A 1 19.33 -23.67 25.04
N LYS A 2 18.49 -24.60 24.55
CA LYS A 2 17.21 -24.29 23.87
C LYS A 2 16.30 -23.27 24.57
N GLN A 3 16.14 -23.35 25.90
CA GLN A 3 15.30 -22.40 26.65
C GLN A 3 15.79 -20.94 26.57
N LYS A 4 17.10 -20.69 26.59
CA LYS A 4 17.65 -19.32 26.51
C LYS A 4 17.47 -18.72 25.12
N SER A 5 17.61 -19.52 24.06
CA SER A 5 17.36 -19.07 22.68
C SER A 5 15.87 -18.81 22.43
N GLN A 6 14.99 -19.71 22.88
CA GLN A 6 13.54 -19.50 22.80
C GLN A 6 13.10 -18.24 23.54
N PHE A 7 13.65 -17.99 24.73
CA PHE A 7 13.37 -16.77 25.48
C PHE A 7 13.85 -15.50 24.74
N ALA A 8 15.07 -15.52 24.18
CA ALA A 8 15.57 -14.41 23.37
C ALA A 8 14.73 -14.17 22.11
N ALA A 9 14.31 -15.23 21.40
CA ALA A 9 13.43 -15.14 20.24
C ALA A 9 12.07 -14.54 20.61
N CYS A 10 11.47 -14.96 21.73
CA CYS A 10 10.24 -14.35 22.24
C CYS A 10 10.41 -12.86 22.52
N ILE A 11 11.51 -12.45 23.17
CA ILE A 11 11.80 -11.03 23.42
C ILE A 11 11.92 -10.24 22.11
N ILE A 12 12.63 -10.78 21.11
CA ILE A 12 12.81 -10.12 19.80
C ILE A 12 11.46 -9.94 19.11
N VAL A 13 10.63 -10.99 19.07
CA VAL A 13 9.32 -10.95 18.41
C VAL A 13 8.38 -9.96 19.11
N ILE A 14 8.28 -10.02 20.44
CA ILE A 14 7.45 -9.11 21.22
C ILE A 14 7.94 -7.67 21.06
N GLY A 15 9.26 -7.45 21.14
CA GLY A 15 9.86 -6.14 20.94
C GLY A 15 9.57 -5.57 19.55
N ALA A 16 9.75 -6.37 18.49
CA ALA A 16 9.46 -5.96 17.13
C ALA A 16 7.96 -5.63 16.93
N ALA A 17 7.07 -6.42 17.52
CA ALA A 17 5.63 -6.16 17.47
C ALA A 17 5.24 -4.85 18.17
N ILE A 18 5.81 -4.58 19.36
CA ILE A 18 5.59 -3.32 20.09
C ILE A 18 6.12 -2.14 19.28
N SER A 19 7.34 -2.23 18.72
CA SER A 19 7.90 -1.16 17.90
C SER A 19 7.09 -0.88 16.63
N LEU A 20 6.59 -1.94 15.98
CA LEU A 20 5.69 -1.80 14.84
C LEU A 20 4.38 -1.12 15.25
N PHE A 21 3.80 -1.50 16.40
CA PHE A 21 2.60 -0.85 16.92
C PHE A 21 2.83 0.64 17.19
N TYR A 22 3.94 1.02 17.83
CA TYR A 22 4.30 2.43 18.04
C TYR A 22 4.47 3.19 16.72
N TRP A 23 5.11 2.55 15.72
CA TRP A 23 5.25 3.14 14.40
C TRP A 23 3.88 3.39 13.73
N LEU A 24 3.00 2.39 13.74
CA LEU A 24 1.64 2.49 13.19
C LEU A 24 0.80 3.52 13.96
N TRP A 25 0.95 3.59 15.28
CA TRP A 25 0.25 4.57 16.12
C TRP A 25 0.71 5.99 15.80
N GLY A 26 2.02 6.25 15.66
CA GLY A 26 2.53 7.55 15.21
C GLY A 26 1.89 7.99 13.89
N MET A 27 1.71 7.07 12.94
CA MET A 27 1.00 7.36 11.68
C MET A 27 -0.50 7.65 11.89
N GLN A 28 -1.16 6.88 12.77
CA GLN A 28 -2.57 7.10 13.12
C GLN A 28 -2.78 8.48 13.76
N LEU A 29 -1.93 8.88 14.72
CA LEU A 29 -1.99 10.19 15.36
C LEU A 29 -1.92 11.32 14.33
N LYS A 30 -1.00 11.24 13.36
CA LYS A 30 -0.92 12.23 12.25
C LYS A 30 -2.20 12.30 11.43
N SER A 31 -2.92 11.18 11.29
CA SER A 31 -4.17 11.13 10.53
C SER A 31 -5.34 11.81 11.26
N GLU A 32 -5.31 11.81 12.60
CA GLU A 32 -6.35 12.39 13.47
C GLU A 32 -6.15 13.88 13.74
N VAL A 33 -4.97 14.42 13.43
CA VAL A 33 -4.67 15.85 13.53
C VAL A 33 -5.72 16.67 12.79
N GLY A 34 -6.23 17.71 13.47
CA GLY A 34 -7.25 18.58 12.94
C GLY A 34 -6.86 19.31 11.67
N ARG A 35 -7.87 19.57 10.85
CA ARG A 35 -7.72 20.17 9.52
C ARG A 35 -8.86 21.14 9.29
N LEU A 36 -8.56 22.20 8.53
CA LEU A 36 -9.58 23.07 7.98
C LEU A 36 -10.44 22.28 6.98
N GLY A 37 -11.75 22.47 7.08
CA GLY A 37 -12.75 21.90 6.20
C GLY A 37 -13.25 22.95 5.20
N HIS A 38 -14.56 22.98 5.01
CA HIS A 38 -15.19 23.87 4.03
C HIS A 38 -15.42 25.29 4.56
N LEU A 39 -15.14 26.26 3.69
CA LEU A 39 -15.54 27.67 3.84
C LEU A 39 -16.91 27.89 3.20
N LYS A 40 -17.87 28.42 3.96
CA LYS A 40 -19.21 28.76 3.42
C LYS A 40 -19.62 30.17 3.81
N VAL A 41 -20.47 30.77 2.99
CA VAL A 41 -21.06 32.09 3.27
C VAL A 41 -22.55 31.92 3.49
N HIS A 42 -23.06 32.50 4.57
CA HIS A 42 -24.49 32.50 4.89
C HIS A 42 -24.84 33.77 5.65
N GLU A 43 -25.92 34.45 5.27
CA GLU A 43 -26.37 35.72 5.90
C GLU A 43 -25.25 36.75 6.09
N ASN A 44 -24.40 36.93 5.06
CA ASN A 44 -23.23 37.81 5.07
C ASN A 44 -22.15 37.44 6.12
N GLN A 45 -22.18 36.23 6.68
CA GLN A 45 -21.13 35.71 7.56
C GLN A 45 -20.28 34.67 6.82
N LEU A 46 -18.97 34.68 7.09
CA LEU A 46 -18.07 33.60 6.67
C LEU A 46 -18.03 32.52 7.74
N ILE A 47 -18.21 31.28 7.33
CA ILE A 47 -18.25 30.12 8.22
C ILE A 47 -17.07 29.23 7.91
N LEU A 48 -16.25 29.01 8.92
CA LEU A 48 -15.07 28.17 8.88
C LEU A 48 -15.40 26.84 9.56
N GLN A 49 -15.07 25.73 8.91
CA GLN A 49 -15.10 24.42 9.55
C GLN A 49 -13.69 24.03 9.97
N TYR A 50 -13.53 23.60 11.21
CA TYR A 50 -12.33 22.93 11.69
C TYR A 50 -12.74 21.68 12.47
N GLN A 51 -12.41 20.50 11.95
CA GLN A 51 -12.86 19.22 12.49
C GLN A 51 -14.38 19.19 12.83
N GLN A 52 -14.70 19.11 14.12
CA GLN A 52 -16.04 19.01 14.70
C GLN A 52 -16.59 20.37 15.14
N GLN A 53 -16.03 21.47 14.62
CA GLN A 53 -16.40 22.82 15.02
C GLN A 53 -16.68 23.70 13.80
N LEU A 54 -17.64 24.61 13.97
CA LEU A 54 -17.94 25.69 13.04
C LEU A 54 -17.72 27.03 13.73
N PHE A 55 -17.10 27.97 13.01
CA PHE A 55 -16.79 29.32 13.46
C PHE A 55 -17.42 30.34 12.50
N TRP A 56 -18.26 31.24 12.99
CA TRP A 56 -18.89 32.30 12.20
C TRP A 56 -18.16 33.61 12.40
N LEU A 57 -17.70 34.20 11.31
CA LEU A 57 -17.07 35.50 11.26
C LEU A 57 -18.04 36.56 10.74
N LYS A 58 -18.04 37.72 11.40
CA LYS A 58 -18.73 38.94 10.95
C LYS A 58 -17.79 39.78 10.09
N ASP A 59 -18.35 40.82 9.46
CA ASP A 59 -17.69 41.72 8.50
C ASP A 59 -16.35 42.32 8.94
N ASN A 60 -16.14 42.48 10.24
CA ASN A 60 -14.86 42.94 10.82
C ASN A 60 -13.87 41.80 11.10
N GLU A 61 -14.10 40.63 10.50
CA GLU A 61 -13.31 39.40 10.63
C GLU A 61 -13.28 38.86 12.07
N SER A 62 -14.17 39.34 12.95
CA SER A 62 -14.26 38.88 14.34
C SER A 62 -15.15 37.65 14.49
N LEU A 63 -14.74 36.76 15.39
CA LEU A 63 -15.52 35.59 15.76
C LEU A 63 -16.82 36.03 16.46
N SER A 64 -17.95 35.61 15.90
CA SER A 64 -19.27 35.96 16.40
C SER A 64 -20.03 34.81 17.04
N LYS A 65 -19.77 33.58 16.59
CA LYS A 65 -20.39 32.37 17.07
C LYS A 65 -19.46 31.19 16.83
N GLN A 66 -19.45 30.25 17.76
CA GLN A 66 -18.82 28.95 17.61
C GLN A 66 -19.86 27.86 17.91
N LEU A 67 -19.76 26.73 17.24
CA LEU A 67 -20.57 25.54 17.49
C LEU A 67 -19.67 24.32 17.46
N ASP A 68 -19.67 23.54 18.54
CA ASP A 68 -19.15 22.18 18.51
C ASP A 68 -20.28 21.19 18.20
N PHE A 69 -20.10 20.31 17.21
CA PHE A 69 -21.14 19.35 16.83
C PHE A 69 -21.52 18.38 17.97
N SER A 70 -20.63 18.18 18.94
CA SER A 70 -20.93 17.39 20.14
C SER A 70 -22.03 18.03 21.01
N GLU A 71 -22.21 19.35 20.96
CA GLU A 71 -23.32 20.06 21.61
C GLU A 71 -24.68 19.68 21.02
N LEU A 72 -24.69 19.16 19.80
CA LEU A 72 -25.87 18.63 19.11
C LEU A 72 -25.99 17.11 19.25
N GLY A 73 -25.07 16.46 19.98
CA GLY A 73 -24.98 15.00 20.04
C GLY A 73 -24.54 14.36 18.71
N LEU A 74 -23.91 15.13 17.82
CA LEU A 74 -23.50 14.67 16.50
C LEU A 74 -21.97 14.60 16.38
N LYS A 75 -21.52 13.66 15.56
CA LYS A 75 -20.17 13.59 15.00
C LYS A 75 -20.25 13.89 13.51
N ALA A 76 -19.89 15.10 13.12
CA ALA A 76 -19.95 15.57 11.75
C ALA A 76 -18.90 14.87 10.88
N PHE A 77 -19.28 14.55 9.65
CA PHE A 77 -18.40 13.98 8.65
C PHE A 77 -18.65 14.66 7.30
N GLY A 78 -17.60 15.16 6.64
CA GLY A 78 -17.68 15.77 5.32
C GLY A 78 -18.25 17.19 5.33
N ASP A 79 -19.00 17.51 4.27
CA ASP A 79 -19.54 18.85 4.01
C ASP A 79 -20.79 19.14 4.86
N TYR A 80 -21.09 20.43 5.04
CA TYR A 80 -22.26 20.95 5.78
C TYR A 80 -22.94 22.05 4.97
N ALA A 81 -24.19 22.40 5.26
CA ALA A 81 -24.84 23.54 4.63
C ALA A 81 -25.92 24.15 5.53
N LEU A 82 -26.29 25.40 5.29
CA LEU A 82 -27.33 26.10 6.05
C LEU A 82 -28.55 26.36 5.17
N PHE A 83 -29.72 26.08 5.73
CA PHE A 83 -31.00 26.50 5.19
C PHE A 83 -31.22 28.00 5.40
N ASN A 84 -32.16 28.59 4.68
CA ASN A 84 -32.44 30.03 4.77
C ASN A 84 -32.95 30.51 6.15
N ASN A 85 -33.38 29.57 7.00
CA ASN A 85 -33.83 29.84 8.37
C ASN A 85 -32.72 29.63 9.40
N GLY A 86 -31.47 29.41 8.96
CA GLY A 86 -30.31 29.17 9.82
C GLY A 86 -30.19 27.74 10.35
N ASP A 87 -31.08 26.81 9.96
CA ASP A 87 -30.93 25.40 10.32
C ASP A 87 -29.69 24.81 9.62
N LEU A 88 -28.96 23.96 10.34
CA LEU A 88 -27.75 23.29 9.87
C LEU A 88 -28.06 21.90 9.32
N LEU A 89 -27.66 21.64 8.07
CA LEU A 89 -27.61 20.30 7.50
C LEU A 89 -26.19 19.74 7.63
N VAL A 90 -26.06 18.58 8.26
CA VAL A 90 -24.78 17.89 8.45
C VAL A 90 -24.96 16.38 8.32
N TYR A 91 -23.93 15.67 7.86
CA TYR A 91 -23.90 14.21 7.91
C TYR A 91 -23.27 13.73 9.22
N HIS A 92 -24.01 12.93 9.97
CA HIS A 92 -23.54 12.27 11.17
C HIS A 92 -22.95 10.91 10.84
N ARG A 93 -21.81 10.58 11.47
CA ARG A 93 -21.28 9.22 11.51
C ARG A 93 -21.11 8.75 12.95
N ASN A 94 -21.83 7.70 13.34
CA ASN A 94 -21.84 7.19 14.72
C ASN A 94 -20.47 6.59 15.10
N GLN A 95 -19.83 5.88 14.16
CA GLN A 95 -18.54 5.21 14.37
C GLN A 95 -17.46 5.72 13.42
N ALA A 96 -16.26 5.97 13.95
CA ALA A 96 -15.10 6.18 13.11
C ALA A 96 -14.83 4.92 12.25
N PRO A 97 -14.39 5.07 10.99
CA PRO A 97 -14.06 3.93 10.16
C PRO A 97 -12.97 3.09 10.85
N SER A 98 -13.27 1.81 11.11
CA SER A 98 -12.30 0.85 11.63
C SER A 98 -11.04 0.80 10.75
N PHE A 99 -9.89 0.46 11.32
CA PHE A 99 -8.64 0.29 10.58
C PHE A 99 -8.80 -0.63 9.34
N LEU A 100 -9.52 -1.75 9.49
CA LEU A 100 -9.82 -2.65 8.37
C LEU A 100 -10.67 -1.99 7.30
N SER A 101 -11.65 -1.14 7.67
CA SER A 101 -12.44 -0.38 6.70
C SER A 101 -11.60 0.69 5.99
N GLN A 102 -10.61 1.28 6.66
CA GLN A 102 -9.67 2.20 6.03
C GLN A 102 -8.77 1.47 5.02
N ILE A 103 -8.28 0.27 5.37
CA ILE A 103 -7.55 -0.59 4.41
C ILE A 103 -8.45 -1.00 3.26
N ALA A 104 -9.68 -1.47 3.52
CA ALA A 104 -10.62 -1.86 2.46
C ALA A 104 -10.96 -0.69 1.54
N ALA A 105 -11.12 0.51 2.09
CA ALA A 105 -11.32 1.74 1.33
C ALA A 105 -10.08 2.10 0.50
N PHE A 106 -8.88 1.95 1.07
CA PHE A 106 -7.59 2.16 0.38
C PHE A 106 -7.42 1.21 -0.81
N VAL A 107 -7.70 -0.08 -0.63
CA VAL A 107 -7.61 -1.11 -1.69
C VAL A 107 -8.85 -1.10 -2.61
N ARG A 108 -9.84 -0.23 -2.33
CA ARG A 108 -11.10 -0.10 -3.09
C ARG A 108 -11.89 -1.43 -3.20
N LEU A 109 -11.80 -2.30 -2.18
CA LEU A 109 -12.37 -3.65 -2.21
C LEU A 109 -13.89 -3.72 -1.98
N THR A 110 -14.52 -2.63 -1.55
CA THR A 110 -15.96 -2.59 -1.29
C THR A 110 -16.61 -1.43 -2.04
N SER A 111 -17.60 -1.72 -2.87
CA SER A 111 -18.52 -0.70 -3.38
C SER A 111 -19.86 -1.32 -3.80
N GLN A 112 -20.71 -1.61 -2.81
CA GLN A 112 -22.14 -1.38 -3.00
C GLN A 112 -22.66 -0.73 -1.72
N ALA A 113 -23.02 0.55 -1.84
CA ALA A 113 -23.68 1.27 -0.77
C ALA A 113 -24.98 0.51 -0.47
N LYS A 114 -25.10 -0.03 0.74
CA LYS A 114 -26.38 -0.59 1.20
C LYS A 114 -27.32 0.59 1.42
N VAL A 115 -28.43 0.61 0.68
CA VAL A 115 -29.54 1.53 0.94
C VAL A 115 -30.13 1.14 2.31
N ASN A 116 -30.18 2.06 3.26
CA ASN A 116 -30.86 1.80 4.53
C ASN A 116 -32.36 1.86 4.29
N SER A 117 -33.10 0.87 4.79
CA SER A 117 -34.56 0.86 4.72
C SER A 117 -35.24 1.44 5.96
N GLU A 118 -34.51 1.93 6.97
CA GLU A 118 -35.02 2.67 8.13
C GLU A 118 -33.80 3.29 8.85
N GLN A 119 -33.82 4.59 9.16
CA GLN A 119 -32.77 5.28 9.92
C GLN A 119 -33.37 5.77 11.24
N ALA A 120 -32.80 5.32 12.37
CA ALA A 120 -33.13 5.84 13.69
C ALA A 120 -32.25 7.03 14.05
N LEU A 121 -32.70 7.85 15.00
CA LEU A 121 -31.86 8.90 15.58
C LEU A 121 -30.60 8.28 16.20
N GLY A 122 -29.42 8.78 15.82
CA GLY A 122 -28.13 8.23 16.23
C GLY A 122 -27.49 7.28 15.22
N ASP A 123 -28.18 6.92 14.13
CA ASP A 123 -27.58 6.21 13.01
C ASP A 123 -26.82 7.16 12.06
N ASP A 124 -25.91 6.59 11.27
CA ASP A 124 -25.27 7.31 10.16
C ASP A 124 -26.32 7.87 9.19
N GLY A 125 -26.24 9.16 8.89
CA GLY A 125 -27.20 9.82 8.01
C GLY A 125 -27.10 11.34 8.05
N PHE A 126 -27.94 12.02 7.25
CA PHE A 126 -28.05 13.47 7.33
C PHE A 126 -29.00 13.88 8.47
N TYR A 127 -28.67 14.99 9.12
CA TYR A 127 -29.46 15.59 10.18
C TYR A 127 -29.64 17.08 9.88
N ARG A 128 -30.87 17.55 10.01
CA ARG A 128 -31.22 18.97 10.01
C ARG A 128 -31.37 19.41 11.46
N CYS A 129 -30.56 20.37 11.88
CA CYS A 129 -30.48 20.83 13.26
C CYS A 129 -30.88 22.30 13.36
N ASN A 130 -31.84 22.58 14.23
CA ASN A 130 -32.15 23.95 14.61
C ASN A 130 -31.11 24.44 15.63
N LEU A 131 -30.32 25.44 15.24
CA LEU A 131 -29.20 25.91 16.06
C LEU A 131 -29.62 26.72 17.29
N LEU A 132 -30.87 27.19 17.36
CA LEU A 132 -31.40 27.92 18.51
C LEU A 132 -31.91 26.96 19.58
N THR A 133 -32.69 25.96 19.18
CA THR A 133 -33.26 24.95 20.11
C THR A 133 -32.33 23.78 20.37
N ARG A 134 -31.25 23.64 19.59
CA ARG A 134 -30.31 22.51 19.61
C ARG A 134 -30.98 21.15 19.34
N GLN A 135 -32.11 21.16 18.64
CA GLN A 135 -32.83 19.94 18.27
C GLN A 135 -32.46 19.54 16.84
N CYS A 136 -32.15 18.26 16.66
CA CYS A 136 -31.82 17.66 15.37
C CYS A 136 -32.86 16.61 14.98
N GLN A 137 -33.21 16.58 13.70
CA GLN A 137 -34.06 15.55 13.10
C GLN A 137 -33.33 14.92 11.91
N VAL A 138 -33.59 13.64 11.66
CA VAL A 138 -33.08 12.95 10.48
C VAL A 138 -33.58 13.66 9.22
N PHE A 139 -32.71 13.80 8.23
CA PHE A 139 -32.98 14.39 6.94
C PHE A 139 -32.56 13.40 5.85
N GLY A 140 -33.31 13.27 4.76
CA GLY A 140 -32.88 12.44 3.64
C GLY A 140 -33.28 10.97 3.76
N GLU A 141 -34.57 10.66 3.82
CA GLU A 141 -35.05 9.29 3.79
C GLU A 141 -34.60 8.58 2.49
N ASN A 142 -34.11 7.36 2.59
CA ASN A 142 -33.62 6.54 1.47
C ASN A 142 -32.38 7.09 0.74
N LEU A 143 -31.62 8.01 1.35
CA LEU A 143 -30.30 8.33 0.83
C LEU A 143 -29.31 7.18 1.11
N PRO A 144 -28.36 6.92 0.19
CA PRO A 144 -27.32 5.93 0.43
C PRO A 144 -26.44 6.36 1.61
N LYS A 145 -25.94 5.39 2.39
CA LYS A 145 -24.89 5.64 3.37
C LYS A 145 -23.67 6.21 2.66
N LEU A 146 -23.20 7.36 3.14
CA LEU A 146 -22.03 8.02 2.59
C LEU A 146 -20.79 7.55 3.33
N GLU A 147 -20.12 6.56 2.74
CA GLU A 147 -18.86 6.03 3.26
C GLU A 147 -17.67 6.96 2.94
N ARG A 148 -17.80 7.82 1.93
CA ARG A 148 -16.75 8.71 1.40
C ARG A 148 -17.23 10.16 1.31
N THR A 149 -16.37 11.03 0.78
CA THR A 149 -16.64 12.45 0.54
C THR A 149 -17.94 12.68 -0.22
N PHE A 150 -18.63 13.75 0.13
CA PHE A 150 -19.82 14.26 -0.53
C PHE A 150 -19.85 15.79 -0.39
N HIS A 151 -20.66 16.46 -1.19
CA HIS A 151 -20.80 17.91 -1.16
C HIS A 151 -22.25 18.36 -1.20
N LEU A 152 -22.54 19.48 -0.55
CA LEU A 152 -23.87 20.04 -0.37
C LEU A 152 -23.96 21.47 -0.90
N ALA A 153 -25.07 21.77 -1.57
CA ALA A 153 -25.53 23.13 -1.83
C ALA A 153 -27.02 23.24 -1.48
N ILE A 154 -27.44 24.35 -0.88
CA ILE A 154 -28.85 24.60 -0.53
C ILE A 154 -29.31 25.90 -1.18
N SER A 155 -30.40 25.83 -1.94
CA SER A 155 -31.06 27.02 -2.49
C SER A 155 -31.70 27.83 -1.37
N GLN A 156 -31.20 29.04 -1.15
CA GLN A 156 -31.73 29.93 -0.11
C GLN A 156 -33.16 30.41 -0.40
N LYS A 157 -33.61 30.33 -1.66
CA LYS A 157 -34.98 30.68 -2.07
C LYS A 157 -35.99 29.58 -1.79
N THR A 158 -35.60 28.32 -1.94
CA THR A 158 -36.54 27.18 -1.95
C THR A 158 -36.25 26.12 -0.90
N ASN A 159 -35.14 26.23 -0.16
CA ASN A 159 -34.62 25.19 0.73
C ASN A 159 -34.41 23.83 0.04
N THR A 160 -34.32 23.81 -1.29
CA THR A 160 -33.94 22.62 -2.06
C THR A 160 -32.47 22.30 -1.78
N VAL A 161 -32.19 21.06 -1.41
CA VAL A 161 -30.86 20.55 -1.15
C VAL A 161 -30.36 19.79 -2.38
N PHE A 162 -29.14 20.11 -2.79
CA PHE A 162 -28.39 19.41 -3.82
C PHE A 162 -27.24 18.67 -3.16
N LEU A 163 -27.13 17.37 -3.45
CA LEU A 163 -26.10 16.50 -2.90
C LEU A 163 -25.30 15.86 -4.02
N ALA A 164 -23.98 16.00 -3.98
CA ALA A 164 -23.06 15.24 -4.81
C ALA A 164 -22.52 14.06 -4.02
N ASN A 165 -22.89 12.84 -4.42
CA ASN A 165 -22.25 11.62 -3.91
C ASN A 165 -21.03 11.32 -4.77
N THR A 166 -19.85 11.69 -4.29
CA THR A 166 -18.58 11.54 -5.01
C THR A 166 -18.31 10.09 -5.39
N SER A 167 -18.64 9.15 -4.49
CA SER A 167 -18.36 7.72 -4.66
C SER A 167 -19.23 7.04 -5.73
N GLU A 168 -20.49 7.47 -5.86
CA GLU A 168 -21.43 6.97 -6.87
C GLU A 168 -21.43 7.78 -8.16
N HIS A 169 -20.65 8.87 -8.19
CA HIS A 169 -20.58 9.80 -9.32
C HIS A 169 -21.97 10.35 -9.72
N LYS A 170 -22.79 10.67 -8.72
CA LYS A 170 -24.21 10.99 -8.90
C LYS A 170 -24.60 12.23 -8.11
N LEU A 171 -25.54 13.00 -8.66
CA LEU A 171 -26.21 14.09 -7.98
C LEU A 171 -27.60 13.67 -7.52
N TYR A 172 -28.02 14.21 -6.39
CA TYR A 172 -29.37 14.09 -5.86
C TYR A 172 -29.97 15.48 -5.66
N LYS A 173 -31.25 15.63 -6.01
CA LYS A 173 -32.09 16.78 -5.68
C LYS A 173 -33.08 16.35 -4.62
N ILE A 174 -33.06 17.05 -3.50
CA ILE A 174 -33.80 16.70 -2.29
C ILE A 174 -34.63 17.93 -1.92
N ASN A 175 -35.92 17.74 -1.63
CA ASN A 175 -36.76 18.85 -1.19
C ASN A 175 -36.47 19.23 0.28
N GLU A 176 -37.13 20.27 0.78
CA GLU A 176 -36.93 20.77 2.14
C GLU A 176 -37.29 19.74 3.23
N GLN A 177 -38.16 18.77 2.92
CA GLN A 177 -38.58 17.70 3.83
C GLN A 177 -37.63 16.50 3.81
N GLY A 178 -36.55 16.53 3.02
CA GLY A 178 -35.59 15.43 2.94
C GLY A 178 -36.01 14.31 1.97
N LYS A 179 -37.01 14.52 1.11
CA LYS A 179 -37.38 13.55 0.07
C LYS A 179 -36.54 13.76 -1.18
N VAL A 180 -35.92 12.69 -1.69
CA VAL A 180 -35.28 12.69 -3.01
C VAL A 180 -36.35 12.85 -4.09
N ILE A 181 -36.27 13.92 -4.88
CA ILE A 181 -37.23 14.24 -5.95
C ILE A 181 -36.66 14.10 -7.35
N ALA A 182 -35.33 14.13 -7.50
CA ALA A 182 -34.64 13.78 -8.74
C ALA A 182 -33.23 13.28 -8.46
N SER A 183 -32.64 12.61 -9.45
CA SER A 183 -31.24 12.20 -9.40
C SER A 183 -30.65 12.21 -10.81
N SER A 184 -29.37 12.57 -10.94
CA SER A 184 -28.71 12.60 -12.25
C SER A 184 -28.57 11.20 -12.85
N LYS A 185 -28.38 11.14 -14.17
CA LYS A 185 -28.03 9.89 -14.86
C LYS A 185 -26.70 9.33 -14.31
N ALA A 186 -26.61 8.01 -14.24
CA ALA A 186 -25.38 7.34 -13.80
C ALA A 186 -24.21 7.65 -14.74
N ASN A 187 -22.99 7.76 -14.18
CA ASN A 187 -21.75 8.02 -14.92
C ASN A 187 -21.68 9.33 -15.72
N LEU A 188 -22.62 10.25 -15.54
CA LEU A 188 -22.58 11.57 -16.20
C LEU A 188 -21.42 12.43 -15.68
N PHE A 189 -21.05 12.23 -14.42
CA PHE A 189 -19.95 12.89 -13.73
C PHE A 189 -18.88 11.88 -13.33
N ARG A 190 -17.69 12.36 -12.94
CA ARG A 190 -16.60 11.55 -12.41
C ARG A 190 -15.94 12.28 -11.24
N PHE A 191 -16.30 11.86 -10.03
CA PHE A 191 -15.88 12.46 -8.76
C PHE A 191 -16.34 13.93 -8.64
N PRO A 192 -17.65 14.21 -8.53
CA PRO A 192 -18.17 15.55 -8.31
C PRO A 192 -17.76 16.09 -6.92
N ASN A 193 -16.67 16.87 -6.85
CA ASN A 193 -16.00 17.26 -5.58
C ASN A 193 -16.37 18.64 -5.03
N GLN A 194 -17.32 19.32 -5.65
CA GLN A 194 -17.96 20.51 -5.06
C GLN A 194 -19.29 20.75 -5.73
N LEU A 195 -20.25 21.29 -4.98
CA LEU A 195 -21.45 21.93 -5.51
C LEU A 195 -21.51 23.38 -5.02
N LYS A 196 -21.88 24.30 -5.91
CA LYS A 196 -22.08 25.71 -5.56
C LYS A 196 -23.25 26.27 -6.34
N LEU A 197 -24.06 27.09 -5.68
CA LEU A 197 -25.07 27.90 -6.35
C LEU A 197 -24.47 29.27 -6.64
N VAL A 198 -24.50 29.67 -7.91
CA VAL A 198 -24.02 30.97 -8.40
C VAL A 198 -25.16 31.57 -9.19
N ASN A 199 -25.72 32.69 -8.73
CA ASN A 199 -26.89 33.31 -9.37
C ASN A 199 -28.07 32.34 -9.59
N ASP A 200 -28.34 31.49 -8.60
CA ASP A 200 -29.34 30.39 -8.65
C ASP A 200 -29.04 29.26 -9.65
N GLU A 201 -27.88 29.26 -10.29
CA GLU A 201 -27.43 28.18 -11.16
C GLU A 201 -26.57 27.19 -10.36
N LEU A 202 -26.78 25.90 -10.57
CA LEU A 202 -25.99 24.87 -9.90
C LEU A 202 -24.74 24.54 -10.70
N TRP A 203 -23.59 24.76 -10.08
CA TRP A 203 -22.28 24.45 -10.64
C TRP A 203 -21.61 23.34 -9.84
N LEU A 204 -20.80 22.53 -10.52
CA LEU A 204 -20.04 21.45 -9.89
C LEU A 204 -18.62 21.33 -10.43
N ALA A 205 -17.70 20.89 -9.56
CA ALA A 205 -16.35 20.50 -9.95
C ALA A 205 -16.33 19.02 -10.36
N ASP A 206 -16.21 18.74 -11.66
CA ASP A 206 -16.17 17.38 -12.22
C ASP A 206 -14.72 16.93 -12.36
N THR A 207 -14.13 16.52 -11.23
CA THR A 207 -12.68 16.43 -11.04
C THR A 207 -11.98 15.58 -12.10
N ASN A 208 -12.46 14.36 -12.36
CA ASN A 208 -11.80 13.46 -13.30
C ASN A 208 -12.18 13.73 -14.77
N ASN A 209 -13.16 14.60 -15.01
CA ASN A 209 -13.41 15.17 -16.33
C ASN A 209 -12.68 16.52 -16.53
N HIS A 210 -11.88 16.95 -15.55
CA HIS A 210 -11.00 18.14 -15.62
C HIS A 210 -11.73 19.46 -15.93
N SER A 211 -12.97 19.58 -15.48
CA SER A 211 -13.85 20.70 -15.83
C SER A 211 -14.80 21.08 -14.70
N LEU A 212 -15.24 22.33 -14.71
CA LEU A 212 -16.44 22.76 -14.00
C LEU A 212 -17.65 22.64 -14.92
N LYS A 213 -18.80 22.25 -14.37
CA LYS A 213 -20.04 22.09 -15.13
C LYS A 213 -21.18 22.83 -14.48
N GLN A 214 -21.88 23.63 -15.27
CA GLN A 214 -23.20 24.13 -14.92
C GLN A 214 -24.22 23.04 -15.25
N VAL A 215 -25.13 22.77 -14.33
CA VAL A 215 -26.14 21.72 -14.49
C VAL A 215 -27.54 22.23 -14.25
N GLU A 216 -28.46 21.61 -14.98
CA GLU A 216 -29.89 21.88 -14.91
C GLU A 216 -30.45 21.49 -13.54
N ILE A 217 -31.17 22.42 -12.92
CA ILE A 217 -31.78 22.22 -11.60
C ILE A 217 -33.24 21.76 -11.69
N ALA A 218 -33.89 21.91 -12.85
CA ALA A 218 -35.27 21.49 -13.06
C ALA A 218 -35.43 19.97 -12.87
N THR A 219 -36.50 19.52 -12.21
CA THR A 219 -36.66 18.11 -11.79
C THR A 219 -36.64 17.14 -12.96
N GLU A 220 -37.27 17.48 -14.09
CA GLU A 220 -37.35 16.62 -15.29
C GLU A 220 -36.01 16.43 -16.01
N HIS A 221 -35.10 17.38 -15.86
CA HIS A 221 -33.82 17.44 -16.55
C HIS A 221 -32.64 17.50 -15.59
N PHE A 222 -32.87 17.17 -14.32
CA PHE A 222 -31.91 17.41 -13.26
C PHE A 222 -30.56 16.74 -13.55
N GLY A 223 -29.50 17.55 -13.47
CA GLY A 223 -28.14 17.12 -13.74
C GLY A 223 -27.73 17.14 -15.21
N ASN A 224 -28.61 17.48 -16.16
CA ASN A 224 -28.17 17.70 -17.54
C ASN A 224 -27.16 18.85 -17.59
N ILE A 225 -26.12 18.71 -18.42
CA ILE A 225 -25.04 19.70 -18.51
C ILE A 225 -25.50 20.84 -19.41
N ILE A 226 -25.48 22.06 -18.87
CA ILE A 226 -25.79 23.31 -19.60
C ILE A 226 -24.51 23.87 -20.20
N GLN A 227 -23.47 24.02 -19.38
CA GLN A 227 -22.19 24.61 -19.76
C GLN A 227 -21.05 23.80 -19.15
N THR A 228 -19.90 23.79 -19.84
CA THR A 228 -18.65 23.21 -19.35
C THR A 228 -17.53 24.23 -19.47
N VAL A 229 -16.74 24.38 -18.41
CA VAL A 229 -15.57 25.26 -18.31
C VAL A 229 -14.36 24.37 -18.05
N ALA A 230 -13.40 24.34 -18.97
CA ALA A 230 -12.15 23.62 -18.76
C ALA A 230 -11.30 24.34 -17.72
N THR A 231 -10.69 23.61 -16.80
CA THR A 231 -9.89 24.19 -15.70
C THR A 231 -8.53 23.52 -15.54
N SER A 232 -7.91 23.14 -16.67
CA SER A 232 -6.54 22.64 -16.65
C SER A 232 -5.56 23.82 -16.72
N ILE A 233 -4.61 23.86 -15.81
CA ILE A 233 -3.52 24.86 -15.83
C ILE A 233 -2.43 24.38 -16.79
N ASP A 234 -2.03 23.11 -16.67
CA ASP A 234 -1.05 22.45 -17.53
C ASP A 234 -1.27 20.92 -17.54
N LYS A 235 -0.25 20.14 -17.97
CA LYS A 235 -0.33 18.67 -18.00
C LYS A 235 -0.41 18.02 -16.61
N LYS A 236 0.22 18.65 -15.61
CA LYS A 236 0.30 18.18 -14.23
C LYS A 236 -0.97 18.55 -13.47
N TYR A 237 -1.41 19.80 -13.57
CA TYR A 237 -2.54 20.36 -12.83
C TYR A 237 -3.81 20.41 -13.67
N LYS A 238 -4.65 19.39 -13.50
CA LYS A 238 -5.89 19.22 -14.29
C LYS A 238 -7.12 18.76 -13.51
N PHE A 239 -6.99 18.50 -12.20
CA PHE A 239 -8.06 17.92 -11.39
C PHE A 239 -8.71 19.00 -10.51
N PRO A 240 -9.73 19.75 -11.00
CA PRO A 240 -10.41 20.75 -10.18
C PRO A 240 -11.17 20.06 -9.06
N HIS A 241 -11.10 20.60 -7.84
CA HIS A 241 -11.88 20.03 -6.72
C HIS A 241 -12.60 21.08 -5.87
N GLN A 242 -12.25 22.36 -5.98
CA GLN A 242 -13.03 23.47 -5.44
C GLN A 242 -12.94 24.66 -6.39
N PHE A 243 -13.93 25.54 -6.31
CA PHE A 243 -14.01 26.78 -7.08
C PHE A 243 -14.89 27.81 -6.37
N SER A 244 -14.74 29.07 -6.81
CA SER A 244 -15.58 30.19 -6.44
C SER A 244 -15.75 31.13 -7.63
N HIS A 245 -16.95 31.69 -7.80
CA HIS A 245 -17.25 32.64 -8.87
C HIS A 245 -17.16 34.08 -8.37
N HIS A 246 -16.67 34.94 -9.24
CA HIS A 246 -16.81 36.39 -9.15
C HIS A 246 -17.06 36.94 -10.55
N ASP A 247 -18.25 37.49 -10.76
CA ASP A 247 -18.75 37.88 -12.08
C ASP A 247 -18.61 36.76 -13.14
N ASP A 248 -18.00 37.08 -14.28
CA ASP A 248 -17.73 36.18 -15.40
C ASP A 248 -16.46 35.32 -15.22
N ASN A 249 -15.83 35.38 -14.04
CA ASN A 249 -14.59 34.66 -13.76
C ASN A 249 -14.80 33.58 -12.69
N VAL A 250 -14.00 32.53 -12.80
CA VAL A 250 -13.97 31.43 -11.86
C VAL A 250 -12.56 31.19 -11.35
N TRP A 251 -12.44 31.30 -10.03
CA TRP A 251 -11.25 30.92 -9.29
C TRP A 251 -11.39 29.43 -8.94
N ALA A 252 -10.47 28.59 -9.40
CA ALA A 252 -10.52 27.14 -9.20
C ALA A 252 -9.23 26.61 -8.59
N ILE A 253 -9.39 25.73 -7.60
CA ILE A 253 -8.31 24.94 -7.05
C ILE A 253 -8.15 23.68 -7.90
N VAL A 254 -7.01 23.56 -8.56
CA VAL A 254 -6.69 22.51 -9.54
C VAL A 254 -5.51 21.69 -9.02
N ALA A 255 -5.75 20.42 -8.73
CA ALA A 255 -4.75 19.53 -8.19
C ALA A 255 -4.04 18.71 -9.29
N PRO A 256 -2.86 18.15 -8.97
CA PRO A 256 -2.27 17.05 -9.72
C PRO A 256 -2.94 15.70 -9.42
N LYS A 257 -2.49 14.64 -10.08
CA LYS A 257 -3.12 13.30 -10.02
C LYS A 257 -3.20 12.71 -8.60
N ASN A 258 -2.23 13.01 -7.74
CA ASN A 258 -2.22 12.57 -6.34
C ASN A 258 -3.08 13.45 -5.41
N MET A 259 -3.78 14.46 -5.95
CA MET A 259 -4.68 15.35 -5.20
C MET A 259 -3.98 16.11 -4.05
N ALA A 260 -2.68 16.37 -4.15
CA ALA A 260 -1.92 17.12 -3.17
C ALA A 260 -1.10 18.23 -3.83
N PHE A 261 -0.80 19.28 -3.07
CA PHE A 261 -0.10 20.48 -3.52
C PHE A 261 -0.83 21.16 -4.69
N ALA A 262 -2.14 21.37 -4.55
CA ALA A 262 -2.95 21.96 -5.59
C ALA A 262 -2.56 23.42 -5.90
N GLN A 263 -2.91 23.90 -7.08
CA GLN A 263 -2.70 25.29 -7.46
C GLN A 263 -4.02 26.02 -7.62
N MET A 264 -4.02 27.29 -7.27
CA MET A 264 -5.17 28.17 -7.43
C MET A 264 -5.01 29.02 -8.69
N ALA A 265 -6.03 28.97 -9.56
CA ALA A 265 -5.99 29.64 -10.85
C ALA A 265 -7.32 30.32 -11.21
N LEU A 266 -7.21 31.44 -11.91
CA LEU A 266 -8.34 32.21 -12.43
C LEU A 266 -8.59 31.84 -13.88
N PHE A 267 -9.83 31.46 -14.18
CA PHE A 267 -10.31 31.19 -15.54
C PHE A 267 -11.45 32.15 -15.89
N ASP A 268 -11.61 32.47 -17.17
CA ASP A 268 -12.86 33.06 -17.64
C ASP A 268 -13.97 32.00 -17.86
N LYS A 269 -15.18 32.46 -18.17
CA LYS A 269 -16.33 31.60 -18.50
C LYS A 269 -16.12 30.66 -19.70
N GLN A 270 -15.10 30.88 -20.53
CA GLN A 270 -14.72 29.97 -21.62
C GLN A 270 -13.67 28.94 -21.19
N GLY A 271 -13.15 29.03 -19.96
CA GLY A 271 -12.12 28.14 -19.43
C GLY A 271 -10.70 28.53 -19.85
N LYS A 272 -10.49 29.76 -20.33
CA LYS A 272 -9.15 30.26 -20.61
C LYS A 272 -8.50 30.70 -19.30
N LEU A 273 -7.32 30.15 -19.03
CA LEU A 273 -6.48 30.56 -17.91
C LEU A 273 -6.07 32.03 -18.05
N LYS A 274 -6.37 32.84 -17.04
CA LYS A 274 -6.02 34.26 -16.93
C LYS A 274 -4.78 34.47 -16.06
N THR A 275 -4.79 33.93 -14.84
CA THR A 275 -3.68 34.03 -13.90
C THR A 275 -3.66 32.83 -12.94
N LYS A 276 -2.59 32.69 -12.18
CA LYS A 276 -2.43 31.73 -11.08
C LYS A 276 -1.84 32.44 -9.87
N LEU A 277 -2.14 31.96 -8.67
CA LEU A 277 -1.44 32.44 -7.48
C LEU A 277 0.04 32.03 -7.52
N GLU A 278 0.89 32.85 -6.93
CA GLU A 278 2.33 32.61 -6.88
C GLU A 278 2.67 31.41 -5.99
N LYS A 279 3.86 30.82 -6.20
CA LYS A 279 4.33 29.68 -5.41
C LYS A 279 4.66 30.14 -3.99
N GLY A 280 4.20 29.40 -2.98
CA GLY A 280 4.41 29.70 -1.56
C GLY A 280 3.22 30.37 -0.88
N VAL A 281 2.13 30.57 -1.62
CA VAL A 281 0.82 31.00 -1.14
C VAL A 281 -0.12 29.80 -1.27
N GLY A 282 -0.67 29.33 -0.15
CA GLY A 282 -1.44 28.08 -0.08
C GLY A 282 -0.66 26.89 -0.66
N GLU A 283 0.20 26.22 0.12
CA GLU A 283 0.95 25.05 -0.35
C GLU A 283 0.03 23.89 -0.77
N ASP A 284 -1.14 23.74 -0.13
CA ASP A 284 -2.15 22.75 -0.47
C ASP A 284 -3.57 23.29 -0.15
N PRO A 285 -4.10 24.20 -0.98
CA PRO A 285 -5.37 24.84 -0.73
C PRO A 285 -6.50 23.84 -0.87
N MET A 286 -7.43 23.85 0.08
CA MET A 286 -8.50 22.84 0.20
C MET A 286 -9.91 23.41 0.07
N SER A 287 -10.08 24.71 0.34
CA SER A 287 -11.38 25.36 0.21
C SER A 287 -11.22 26.81 -0.21
N VAL A 288 -12.18 27.28 -1.00
CA VAL A 288 -12.21 28.67 -1.46
C VAL A 288 -13.62 29.24 -1.48
N THR A 289 -13.78 30.50 -1.07
CA THR A 289 -15.03 31.23 -1.29
C THR A 289 -14.80 32.74 -1.47
N PHE A 290 -15.75 33.42 -2.12
CA PHE A 290 -15.81 34.89 -2.10
C PHE A 290 -16.68 35.35 -0.94
N TRP A 291 -16.20 36.34 -0.20
CA TRP A 291 -16.94 37.01 0.86
C TRP A 291 -16.42 38.44 1.00
N GLN A 292 -17.34 39.41 0.93
CA GLN A 292 -17.05 40.85 1.05
C GLN A 292 -16.00 41.37 0.06
N GLY A 293 -16.11 40.95 -1.20
CA GLY A 293 -15.19 41.36 -2.27
C GLY A 293 -13.79 40.75 -2.16
N LYS A 294 -13.56 39.87 -1.19
CA LYS A 294 -12.29 39.15 -1.03
C LYS A 294 -12.47 37.68 -1.38
N LEU A 295 -11.44 37.09 -1.95
CA LEU A 295 -11.27 35.66 -2.11
C LEU A 295 -10.61 35.11 -0.84
N TRP A 296 -11.27 34.16 -0.20
CA TRP A 296 -10.80 33.49 1.01
C TRP A 296 -10.36 32.08 0.67
N LEU A 297 -9.12 31.75 1.03
CA LEU A 297 -8.48 30.48 0.73
C LEU A 297 -8.09 29.80 2.05
N ALA A 298 -8.56 28.57 2.26
CA ALA A 298 -8.12 27.76 3.39
C ALA A 298 -7.10 26.72 2.92
N ASP A 299 -5.95 26.69 3.58
CA ASP A 299 -4.87 25.75 3.34
C ASP A 299 -4.94 24.54 4.28
N TYR A 300 -4.74 23.36 3.71
CA TYR A 300 -4.82 22.08 4.40
C TYR A 300 -3.66 21.80 5.35
N GLN A 301 -2.45 22.24 4.98
CA GLN A 301 -1.21 21.86 5.63
C GLN A 301 -0.91 22.68 6.88
N ASP A 302 -1.42 23.91 7.04
CA ASP A 302 -0.96 24.80 8.12
C ASP A 302 -2.04 25.51 8.99
N ILE A 303 -3.33 25.10 8.94
CA ILE A 303 -4.46 25.88 9.52
C ILE A 303 -4.26 27.35 9.19
N LEU A 304 -4.23 27.63 7.90
CA LEU A 304 -3.93 28.94 7.35
C LEU A 304 -5.12 29.38 6.51
N ILE A 305 -5.60 30.59 6.75
CA ILE A 305 -6.68 31.22 5.97
C ILE A 305 -6.14 32.52 5.39
N GLU A 306 -5.96 32.54 4.08
CA GLU A 306 -5.41 33.66 3.34
C GLU A 306 -6.50 34.42 2.59
N GLN A 307 -6.28 35.71 2.43
CA GLN A 307 -7.17 36.63 1.73
C GLN A 307 -6.49 37.14 0.46
N PHE A 308 -7.26 37.23 -0.62
CA PHE A 308 -6.84 37.83 -1.88
C PHE A 308 -7.91 38.78 -2.38
N ASN A 309 -7.51 39.75 -3.20
CA ASN A 309 -8.48 40.48 -4.00
C ASN A 309 -8.95 39.63 -5.20
N GLU A 310 -9.86 40.17 -5.99
CA GLU A 310 -10.45 39.51 -7.14
C GLU A 310 -9.41 39.13 -8.22
N GLN A 311 -8.31 39.87 -8.29
CA GLN A 311 -7.20 39.69 -9.23
C GLN A 311 -6.15 38.68 -8.72
N GLY A 312 -6.26 38.23 -7.46
CA GLY A 312 -5.35 37.26 -6.85
C GLY A 312 -4.17 37.90 -6.12
N GLU A 313 -4.18 39.20 -5.86
CA GLU A 313 -3.16 39.85 -5.04
C GLU A 313 -3.41 39.53 -3.56
N TYR A 314 -2.36 39.13 -2.85
CA TYR A 314 -2.42 38.75 -1.44
C TYR A 314 -2.74 39.97 -0.56
N LEU A 315 -3.77 39.86 0.27
CA LEU A 315 -4.23 40.89 1.20
C LEU A 315 -3.79 40.64 2.65
N GLY A 316 -3.45 39.40 2.99
CA GLY A 316 -3.04 39.01 4.34
C GLY A 316 -3.63 37.68 4.80
N GLU A 317 -3.21 37.26 5.99
CA GLU A 317 -3.72 36.09 6.70
C GLU A 317 -4.77 36.54 7.73
N LEU A 318 -5.83 35.75 7.89
CA LEU A 318 -6.80 35.93 8.96
C LEU A 318 -6.14 35.71 10.32
N GLN A 319 -6.08 36.76 11.14
CA GLN A 319 -5.57 36.69 12.50
C GLN A 319 -6.71 36.50 13.49
N LEU A 320 -6.84 35.29 14.04
CA LEU A 320 -7.78 34.96 15.11
C LEU A 320 -7.04 34.19 16.20
N ASP A 321 -7.12 34.66 17.45
CA ASP A 321 -6.48 34.02 18.61
C ASP A 321 -6.82 32.53 18.69
N THR A 322 -8.09 32.18 18.47
CA THR A 322 -8.56 30.78 18.47
C THR A 322 -7.89 29.95 17.37
N LEU A 323 -7.67 30.49 16.17
CA LEU A 323 -6.98 29.74 15.10
C LEU A 323 -5.49 29.58 15.41
N THR A 324 -4.87 30.59 16.02
CA THR A 324 -3.47 30.52 16.48
C THR A 324 -3.30 29.43 17.55
N GLU A 325 -4.22 29.34 18.51
CA GLU A 325 -4.23 28.27 19.52
C GLU A 325 -4.39 26.89 18.88
N LEU A 326 -5.34 26.72 17.96
CA LEU A 326 -5.56 25.47 17.23
C LEU A 326 -4.34 25.08 16.38
N LYS A 327 -3.66 26.06 15.77
CA LYS A 327 -2.41 25.86 15.03
C LYS A 327 -1.28 25.38 15.93
N ALA A 328 -1.14 25.96 17.12
CA ALA A 328 -0.16 25.53 18.10
C ALA A 328 -0.43 24.10 18.60
N GLU A 329 -1.68 23.78 18.96
CA GLU A 329 -2.10 22.44 19.38
C GLU A 329 -1.82 21.41 18.27
N ARG A 330 -2.19 21.74 17.04
CA ARG A 330 -1.92 20.91 15.87
C ARG A 330 -0.45 20.64 15.66
N HIS A 331 0.40 21.66 15.69
CA HIS A 331 1.84 21.48 15.51
C HIS A 331 2.43 20.60 16.62
N ALA A 332 2.00 20.78 17.88
CA ALA A 332 2.43 19.92 18.98
C ALA A 332 2.04 18.45 18.76
N LEU A 333 0.81 18.18 18.29
CA LEU A 333 0.36 16.83 17.96
C LEU A 333 1.11 16.23 16.77
N ILE A 334 1.36 17.00 15.71
CA ILE A 334 2.14 16.55 14.55
C ILE A 334 3.56 16.18 14.99
N GLN A 335 4.20 17.02 15.82
CA GLN A 335 5.54 16.77 16.31
C GLN A 335 5.58 15.50 17.17
N LEU A 336 4.66 15.36 18.14
CA LEU A 336 4.54 14.15 18.96
C LEU A 336 4.36 12.90 18.09
N ALA A 337 3.50 12.97 17.08
CA ALA A 337 3.22 11.87 16.18
C ALA A 337 4.43 11.53 15.28
N GLN A 338 5.18 12.53 14.81
CA GLN A 338 6.45 12.35 14.09
C GLN A 338 7.51 11.68 14.97
N GLU A 339 7.68 12.15 16.21
CA GLU A 339 8.62 11.57 17.17
C GLU A 339 8.24 10.13 17.50
N THR A 340 6.96 9.86 17.75
CA THR A 340 6.43 8.51 18.01
C THR A 340 6.67 7.57 16.82
N GLU A 341 6.37 8.04 15.61
CA GLU A 341 6.60 7.29 14.37
C GLU A 341 8.10 6.95 14.20
N GLN A 342 8.98 7.95 14.39
CA GLN A 342 10.42 7.78 14.26
C GLN A 342 10.98 6.84 15.33
N GLN A 343 10.57 6.99 16.60
CA GLN A 343 10.98 6.13 17.70
C GLN A 343 10.55 4.68 17.45
N GLY A 344 9.30 4.45 17.04
CA GLY A 344 8.82 3.11 16.67
C GLY A 344 9.63 2.49 15.54
N LYS A 345 9.89 3.26 14.48
CA LYS A 345 10.71 2.83 13.34
C LYS A 345 12.16 2.49 13.74
N TYR A 346 12.82 3.35 14.50
CA TYR A 346 14.20 3.11 14.94
C TYR A 346 14.30 1.95 15.94
N ALA A 347 13.37 1.86 16.88
CA ALA A 347 13.31 0.74 17.82
C ALA A 347 13.14 -0.60 17.06
N PHE A 348 12.29 -0.63 16.04
CA PHE A 348 12.11 -1.82 15.20
C PHE A 348 13.43 -2.23 14.52
N ILE A 349 14.12 -1.28 13.87
CA ILE A 349 15.41 -1.54 13.20
C ILE A 349 16.44 -2.05 14.20
N VAL A 350 16.58 -1.40 15.36
CA VAL A 350 17.54 -1.79 16.40
C VAL A 350 17.23 -3.19 16.94
N ILE A 351 15.97 -3.49 17.25
CA ILE A 351 15.56 -4.82 17.75
C ILE A 351 15.84 -5.90 16.72
N MET A 352 15.63 -5.63 15.43
CA MET A 352 15.97 -6.59 14.37
C MET A 352 17.47 -6.83 14.29
N ILE A 353 18.29 -5.77 14.27
CA ILE A 353 19.76 -5.88 14.19
C ILE A 353 20.32 -6.60 15.43
N VAL A 354 19.96 -6.14 16.63
CA VAL A 354 20.41 -6.73 17.90
C VAL A 354 19.86 -8.14 18.05
N GLY A 355 18.62 -8.39 17.64
CA GLY A 355 18.00 -9.70 17.67
C GLY A 355 18.74 -10.71 16.80
N PHE A 356 19.09 -10.34 15.57
CA PHE A 356 19.93 -11.19 14.70
C PHE A 356 21.34 -11.39 15.29
N ALA A 357 21.96 -10.35 15.84
CA ALA A 357 23.27 -10.46 16.46
C ALA A 357 23.24 -11.39 17.70
N LEU A 358 22.23 -11.27 18.56
CA LEU A 358 22.05 -12.14 19.73
C LEU A 358 21.74 -13.58 19.33
N ALA A 359 20.86 -13.79 18.34
CA ALA A 359 20.62 -15.11 17.77
C ALA A 359 21.92 -15.72 17.26
N PHE A 360 22.74 -14.92 16.55
CA PHE A 360 24.04 -15.34 16.07
C PHE A 360 25.07 -15.56 17.19
N ILE A 361 25.01 -14.87 18.33
CA ILE A 361 25.93 -15.12 19.45
C ILE A 361 25.52 -16.37 20.23
N LEU A 362 24.23 -16.47 20.58
CA LEU A 362 23.66 -17.55 21.39
C LEU A 362 23.72 -18.88 20.66
N GLU A 363 23.34 -18.87 19.39
CA GLU A 363 23.35 -20.07 18.56
C GLU A 363 24.59 -20.13 17.69
N GLY A 364 25.44 -19.11 17.62
CA GLY A 364 26.59 -19.08 16.70
C GLY A 364 27.51 -20.28 16.79
N LYS A 365 27.69 -20.87 17.97
CA LYS A 365 28.46 -22.12 18.11
C LYS A 365 27.69 -23.32 17.60
N GLU A 366 26.38 -23.42 17.87
CA GLU A 366 25.52 -24.49 17.33
C GLU A 366 25.31 -24.32 15.83
N THR A 367 25.18 -23.08 15.33
CA THR A 367 25.12 -22.70 13.93
C THR A 367 26.45 -22.98 13.25
N LYS A 368 27.59 -22.51 13.79
CA LYS A 368 28.93 -22.84 13.26
C LYS A 368 29.26 -24.31 13.39
N ALA A 369 28.84 -25.00 14.45
CA ALA A 369 28.99 -26.44 14.61
C ALA A 369 28.05 -27.17 13.69
N ALA A 370 26.83 -26.71 13.46
CA ALA A 370 25.92 -27.26 12.47
C ALA A 370 26.48 -27.02 11.07
N PHE A 371 27.14 -25.90 10.79
CA PHE A 371 27.84 -25.64 9.52
C PHE A 371 29.11 -26.49 9.40
N LYS A 372 29.93 -26.59 10.46
CA LYS A 372 31.14 -27.43 10.48
C LYS A 372 30.80 -28.92 10.43
N GLN A 373 29.81 -29.39 11.18
CA GLN A 373 29.33 -30.78 11.22
C GLN A 373 28.48 -31.11 9.98
N ALA A 374 27.82 -30.13 9.34
CA ALA A 374 27.33 -30.28 7.97
C ALA A 374 28.47 -30.54 6.98
N ASN A 375 29.60 -29.88 7.19
CA ASN A 375 30.78 -30.02 6.32
C ASN A 375 31.67 -31.22 6.71
N LYS A 376 31.58 -31.74 7.95
CA LYS A 376 32.52 -32.74 8.51
C LYS A 376 31.94 -34.15 8.64
N LEU A 377 30.63 -34.35 8.43
CA LEU A 377 30.12 -35.68 8.04
C LEU A 377 30.46 -35.90 6.56
N GLU A 378 31.76 -35.89 6.27
CA GLU A 378 32.30 -36.13 4.95
C GLU A 378 31.85 -37.52 4.50
N LEU A 379 31.55 -37.63 3.21
CA LEU A 379 31.11 -38.89 2.62
C LEU A 379 32.11 -40.03 2.92
N GLU A 380 33.39 -39.71 3.11
CA GLU A 380 34.43 -40.62 3.58
C GLU A 380 34.10 -41.31 4.91
N GLN A 381 33.63 -40.59 5.93
CA GLN A 381 33.29 -41.20 7.22
C GLN A 381 32.08 -42.13 7.08
N ALA A 382 31.12 -41.74 6.23
CA ALA A 382 29.98 -42.57 5.90
C ALA A 382 30.42 -43.84 5.15
N ILE A 383 31.37 -43.74 4.22
CA ILE A 383 31.97 -44.88 3.51
C ILE A 383 32.70 -45.81 4.48
N THR A 384 33.57 -45.28 5.33
CA THR A 384 34.32 -46.08 6.32
C THR A 384 33.40 -46.81 7.29
N LYS A 385 32.37 -46.12 7.81
CA LYS A 385 31.36 -46.73 8.67
C LYS A 385 30.53 -47.78 7.94
N ALA A 386 30.13 -47.51 6.69
CA ALA A 386 29.38 -48.45 5.87
C ALA A 386 30.19 -49.73 5.59
N LYS A 387 31.48 -49.60 5.25
CA LYS A 387 32.41 -50.72 5.07
C LYS A 387 32.52 -51.58 6.33
N ALA A 388 32.66 -50.95 7.50
CA ALA A 388 32.77 -51.67 8.78
C ALA A 388 31.48 -52.42 9.17
N GLN A 389 30.31 -51.97 8.71
CA GLN A 389 29.00 -52.55 9.04
C GLN A 389 28.50 -53.55 7.99
N TYR A 390 29.21 -53.71 6.87
CA TYR A 390 28.78 -54.52 5.73
C TYR A 390 29.01 -56.01 5.98
N SER A 391 27.93 -56.80 6.05
CA SER A 391 28.01 -58.22 6.47
C SER A 391 27.85 -59.24 5.34
N THR A 392 27.17 -58.93 4.23
CA THR A 392 27.08 -59.85 3.06
C THR A 392 26.74 -59.11 1.76
N PRO A 393 27.32 -59.52 0.60
CA PRO A 393 26.98 -58.94 -0.68
C PRO A 393 25.60 -59.32 -1.19
N HIS A 394 24.87 -58.33 -1.70
CA HIS A 394 23.62 -58.58 -2.40
C HIS A 394 23.95 -59.24 -3.76
N GLN A 395 23.79 -60.56 -3.86
CA GLN A 395 24.10 -61.35 -5.07
C GLN A 395 22.92 -61.49 -6.05
N GLY A 396 21.97 -60.55 -6.04
CA GLY A 396 20.86 -60.55 -6.99
C GLY A 396 21.23 -59.87 -8.32
N ASN A 397 20.84 -60.46 -9.46
CA ASN A 397 20.89 -59.83 -10.78
C ASN A 397 19.84 -58.71 -10.98
N ASN A 398 19.01 -58.45 -9.97
CA ASN A 398 17.95 -57.44 -10.03
C ASN A 398 18.51 -56.06 -9.70
N ILE A 399 18.17 -55.06 -10.51
CA ILE A 399 18.55 -53.67 -10.27
C ILE A 399 17.75 -53.12 -9.09
N VAL A 400 18.44 -52.66 -8.06
CA VAL A 400 17.84 -51.96 -6.92
C VAL A 400 17.91 -50.46 -7.17
N TRP A 401 16.78 -49.83 -7.50
CA TRP A 401 16.68 -48.38 -7.65
C TRP A 401 16.54 -47.68 -6.30
N LEU A 402 17.45 -46.75 -6.01
CA LEU A 402 17.43 -45.96 -4.78
C LEU A 402 16.28 -44.95 -4.80
N THR A 403 15.58 -44.83 -3.67
CA THR A 403 14.47 -43.90 -3.50
C THR A 403 14.98 -42.45 -3.49
N ASN A 404 14.56 -41.66 -4.47
CA ASN A 404 14.84 -40.24 -4.56
C ASN A 404 13.87 -39.42 -3.68
N ARG A 405 14.38 -38.94 -2.54
CA ARG A 405 13.66 -38.13 -1.54
C ARG A 405 13.55 -36.65 -1.93
N ALA A 406 14.09 -36.19 -3.07
CA ALA A 406 13.99 -34.79 -3.47
C ALA A 406 12.55 -34.33 -3.74
N GLN A 407 11.64 -35.26 -4.04
CA GLN A 407 10.23 -34.98 -4.31
C GLN A 407 9.52 -34.21 -3.18
N LYS A 408 9.93 -34.41 -1.92
CA LYS A 408 9.32 -33.73 -0.76
C LYS A 408 9.53 -32.20 -0.77
N TYR A 409 10.54 -31.70 -1.46
CA TYR A 409 10.85 -30.26 -1.52
C TYR A 409 9.98 -29.51 -2.53
N GLN A 410 9.26 -30.23 -3.40
CA GLN A 410 8.44 -29.64 -4.46
C GLN A 410 7.34 -28.74 -3.90
N GLY A 411 6.65 -29.16 -2.83
CA GLY A 411 5.60 -28.36 -2.19
C GLY A 411 6.09 -27.05 -1.61
N ILE A 412 7.23 -27.06 -0.91
CA ILE A 412 7.83 -25.85 -0.30
C ILE A 412 8.22 -24.85 -1.39
N ILE A 413 8.80 -25.32 -2.48
CA ILE A 413 9.22 -24.46 -3.60
C ILE A 413 8.02 -23.82 -4.29
N TYR A 414 6.91 -24.54 -4.48
CA TYR A 414 5.69 -23.94 -5.03
C TYR A 414 5.06 -22.90 -4.11
N VAL A 415 5.09 -23.09 -2.79
CA VAL A 415 4.64 -22.07 -1.84
C VAL A 415 5.52 -20.82 -1.93
N LEU A 416 6.85 -21.00 -1.99
CA LEU A 416 7.77 -19.87 -2.17
C LEU A 416 7.56 -19.14 -3.50
N LEU A 417 7.28 -19.87 -4.59
CA LEU A 417 6.89 -19.31 -5.89
C LEU A 417 5.63 -18.46 -5.80
N LEU A 418 4.59 -18.96 -5.13
CA LEU A 418 3.34 -18.24 -4.98
C LEU A 418 3.54 -16.93 -4.20
N VAL A 419 4.24 -16.98 -3.07
CA VAL A 419 4.53 -15.78 -2.25
C VAL A 419 5.33 -14.75 -3.04
N MET A 420 6.34 -15.21 -3.78
CA MET A 420 7.19 -14.33 -4.58
C MET A 420 6.45 -13.74 -5.77
N LEU A 421 5.54 -14.46 -6.41
CA LEU A 421 4.73 -13.95 -7.53
C LEU A 421 3.73 -12.87 -7.07
N LEU A 422 3.31 -12.91 -5.80
CA LEU A 422 2.47 -11.87 -5.22
C LEU A 422 3.21 -10.56 -4.96
N LEU A 423 4.52 -10.59 -4.68
CA LEU A 423 5.31 -9.38 -4.38
C LEU A 423 5.31 -8.36 -5.54
N PRO A 424 5.68 -8.71 -6.80
CA PRO A 424 5.60 -7.79 -7.93
C PRO A 424 4.18 -7.30 -8.18
N ILE A 425 3.16 -8.13 -7.96
CA ILE A 425 1.76 -7.71 -8.11
C ILE A 425 1.43 -6.63 -7.07
N ILE A 426 1.77 -6.84 -5.80
CA ILE A 426 1.57 -5.88 -4.72
C ILE A 426 2.35 -4.58 -5.02
N SER A 427 3.59 -4.69 -5.46
CA SER A 427 4.42 -3.54 -5.82
C SER A 427 3.89 -2.79 -7.03
N CYS A 428 3.47 -3.48 -8.10
CA CYS A 428 2.83 -2.86 -9.25
C CYS A 428 1.54 -2.15 -8.87
N VAL A 429 0.73 -2.74 -7.99
CA VAL A 429 -0.49 -2.11 -7.46
C VAL A 429 -0.14 -0.85 -6.67
N GLN A 430 0.86 -0.90 -5.78
CA GLN A 430 1.33 0.27 -5.04
C GLN A 430 1.83 1.37 -5.97
N ILE A 431 2.58 1.03 -7.03
CA ILE A 431 3.11 1.98 -8.01
C ILE A 431 1.99 2.60 -8.86
N LEU A 432 1.06 1.78 -9.36
CA LEU A 432 -0.12 2.27 -10.08
C LEU A 432 -0.96 3.23 -9.23
N MET A 433 -0.94 3.05 -7.90
CA MET A 433 -1.64 3.91 -6.95
C MET A 433 -0.83 5.14 -6.49
N SER A 434 0.49 5.06 -6.40
CA SER A 434 1.34 6.09 -5.78
C SER A 434 2.01 7.06 -6.74
N VAL A 435 2.12 6.71 -8.03
CA VAL A 435 2.97 7.48 -8.93
C VAL A 435 2.28 8.73 -9.48
N ASN A 436 2.70 9.87 -8.91
CA ASN A 436 3.03 11.09 -9.66
C ASN A 436 4.26 10.80 -10.53
N ASP A 437 4.25 11.21 -11.81
CA ASP A 437 5.22 10.84 -12.85
C ASP A 437 6.70 11.17 -12.53
N GLU A 438 7.01 11.90 -11.46
CA GLU A 438 8.37 12.38 -11.15
C GLU A 438 9.26 11.37 -10.39
N LYS A 439 8.75 10.23 -9.88
CA LYS A 439 9.52 9.30 -9.02
C LYS A 439 9.88 7.94 -9.61
N TRP A 440 9.69 7.73 -10.91
CA TRP A 440 10.01 6.44 -11.54
C TRP A 440 11.48 6.02 -11.35
N GLY A 441 12.41 6.98 -11.33
CA GLY A 441 13.84 6.71 -11.14
C GLY A 441 14.17 6.03 -9.80
N GLU A 442 13.44 6.35 -8.73
CA GLU A 442 13.64 5.76 -7.39
C GLU A 442 13.16 4.30 -7.31
N LEU A 443 12.27 3.88 -8.23
CA LEU A 443 11.66 2.55 -8.24
C LEU A 443 12.42 1.53 -9.10
N VAL A 444 13.26 1.98 -10.04
CA VAL A 444 14.03 1.10 -10.94
C VAL A 444 14.89 0.09 -10.16
N PRO A 445 15.68 0.47 -9.13
CA PRO A 445 16.48 -0.48 -8.37
C PRO A 445 15.63 -1.57 -7.70
N PHE A 446 14.44 -1.20 -7.23
CA PHE A 446 13.51 -2.12 -6.58
C PHE A 446 12.97 -3.18 -7.55
N PHE A 447 12.65 -2.81 -8.80
CA PHE A 447 12.27 -3.79 -9.82
C PHE A 447 13.40 -4.76 -10.18
N PHE A 448 14.64 -4.27 -10.28
CA PHE A 448 15.80 -5.13 -10.50
C PHE A 448 15.98 -6.15 -9.37
N VAL A 449 15.73 -5.75 -8.12
CA VAL A 449 15.72 -6.66 -6.96
C VAL A 449 14.67 -7.76 -7.12
N ILE A 450 13.44 -7.39 -7.47
CA ILE A 450 12.36 -8.37 -7.67
C ILE A 450 12.71 -9.35 -8.79
N ILE A 451 13.13 -8.85 -9.97
CA ILE A 451 13.48 -9.70 -11.12
C ILE A 451 14.63 -10.64 -10.78
N ALA A 452 15.65 -10.16 -10.06
CA ALA A 452 16.76 -10.99 -9.63
C ALA A 452 16.29 -12.11 -8.69
N LEU A 453 15.43 -11.79 -7.72
CA LEU A 453 14.87 -12.79 -6.79
C LEU A 453 13.99 -13.82 -7.53
N GLU A 454 13.19 -13.41 -8.50
CA GLU A 454 12.41 -14.33 -9.34
C GLU A 454 13.31 -15.25 -10.17
N GLY A 455 14.35 -14.70 -10.80
CA GLY A 455 15.35 -15.47 -11.53
C GLY A 455 16.05 -16.50 -10.63
N MET A 456 16.35 -16.12 -9.39
CA MET A 456 16.93 -17.04 -8.41
C MET A 456 15.98 -18.21 -8.09
N LEU A 457 14.70 -17.91 -7.93
CA LEU A 457 13.70 -18.90 -7.58
C LEU A 457 13.39 -19.86 -8.74
N LEU A 458 13.27 -19.34 -9.96
CA LEU A 458 13.09 -20.16 -11.18
C LEU A 458 14.26 -21.14 -11.36
N SER A 459 15.49 -20.70 -11.07
CA SER A 459 16.66 -21.57 -11.05
C SER A 459 16.57 -22.65 -9.96
N MET A 460 16.05 -22.34 -8.77
CA MET A 460 15.80 -23.36 -7.73
C MET A 460 14.74 -24.39 -8.17
N VAL A 461 13.67 -23.96 -8.85
CA VAL A 461 12.62 -24.83 -9.39
C VAL A 461 13.20 -25.76 -10.45
N TYR A 462 13.99 -25.20 -11.38
CA TYR A 462 14.71 -25.98 -12.39
C TYR A 462 15.60 -27.04 -11.73
N ASN A 463 16.37 -26.64 -10.71
CA ASN A 463 17.26 -27.54 -9.99
C ASN A 463 16.50 -28.71 -9.32
N VAL A 464 15.37 -28.44 -8.65
CA VAL A 464 14.59 -29.50 -8.00
C VAL A 464 13.90 -30.42 -9.01
N ASN A 465 13.39 -29.87 -10.11
CA ASN A 465 12.83 -30.69 -11.19
C ASN A 465 13.90 -31.57 -11.84
N TYR A 466 15.11 -31.04 -12.06
CA TYR A 466 16.24 -31.82 -12.54
C TYR A 466 16.57 -32.96 -11.57
N ILE A 467 16.79 -32.67 -10.28
CA ILE A 467 17.14 -33.67 -9.26
C ILE A 467 16.08 -34.77 -9.16
N LYS A 468 14.79 -34.42 -9.24
CA LYS A 468 13.68 -35.38 -9.17
C LYS A 468 13.73 -36.45 -10.28
N ASN A 469 14.26 -36.09 -11.44
CA ASN A 469 14.34 -36.96 -12.60
C ASN A 469 15.65 -37.75 -12.68
N ILE A 470 16.48 -37.69 -11.63
CA ILE A 470 17.70 -38.48 -11.51
C ILE A 470 17.40 -39.77 -10.78
N ALA A 471 17.95 -40.87 -11.30
CA ALA A 471 17.85 -42.20 -10.71
C ALA A 471 19.24 -42.83 -10.50
N LEU A 472 19.37 -43.56 -9.40
CA LEU A 472 20.55 -44.36 -9.07
C LEU A 472 20.10 -45.81 -8.87
N GLY A 473 20.63 -46.71 -9.68
CA GLY A 473 20.40 -48.15 -9.58
C GLY A 473 21.67 -48.88 -9.17
N VAL A 474 21.54 -49.99 -8.45
CA VAL A 474 22.68 -50.86 -8.09
C VAL A 474 22.39 -52.28 -8.55
N THR A 475 23.36 -52.93 -9.21
CA THR A 475 23.29 -54.35 -9.60
C THR A 475 24.64 -55.03 -9.35
N GLY A 476 24.70 -55.87 -8.31
CA GLY A 476 25.97 -56.45 -7.84
C GLY A 476 27.00 -55.36 -7.49
N LYS A 477 28.10 -55.29 -8.25
CA LYS A 477 29.16 -54.28 -8.09
C LYS A 477 28.99 -53.05 -9.00
N GLN A 478 27.98 -53.03 -9.86
CA GLN A 478 27.78 -51.94 -10.81
C GLN A 478 26.80 -50.89 -10.27
N LEU A 479 27.16 -49.63 -10.45
CA LEU A 479 26.28 -48.47 -10.28
C LEU A 479 25.71 -48.07 -11.65
N ILE A 480 24.40 -47.92 -11.70
CA ILE A 480 23.67 -47.39 -12.85
C ILE A 480 23.26 -45.96 -12.50
N MET A 481 23.84 -45.00 -13.20
CA MET A 481 23.56 -43.58 -13.06
C MET A 481 22.70 -43.12 -14.22
N GLN A 482 21.50 -42.59 -13.93
CA GLN A 482 20.59 -42.11 -14.95
C GLN A 482 20.17 -40.66 -14.67
N ALA A 483 20.34 -39.77 -15.65
CA ALA A 483 19.80 -38.41 -15.61
C ALA A 483 19.42 -37.97 -17.03
N ALA A 484 18.20 -37.44 -17.18
CA ALA A 484 17.62 -37.16 -18.49
C ALA A 484 17.73 -38.40 -19.41
N ASP A 485 18.25 -38.23 -20.63
CA ASP A 485 18.39 -39.30 -21.63
C ASP A 485 19.74 -40.05 -21.55
N LYS A 486 20.54 -39.78 -20.51
CA LYS A 486 21.86 -40.42 -20.33
C LYS A 486 21.79 -41.49 -19.24
N GLU A 487 22.34 -42.66 -19.55
CA GLU A 487 22.60 -43.74 -18.60
C GLU A 487 24.07 -44.13 -18.67
N VAL A 488 24.73 -44.22 -17.51
CA VAL A 488 26.12 -44.68 -17.40
C VAL A 488 26.15 -45.84 -16.40
N ARG A 489 26.81 -46.95 -16.79
CA ARG A 489 27.06 -48.11 -15.92
C ARG A 489 28.55 -48.21 -15.66
N LEU A 490 28.93 -48.27 -14.38
CA LEU A 490 30.33 -48.41 -13.98
C LEU A 490 30.46 -49.30 -12.75
N ASP A 491 31.63 -49.88 -12.53
CA ASP A 491 31.94 -50.53 -11.25
C ASP A 491 31.98 -49.45 -10.14
N ILE A 492 31.32 -49.69 -9.01
CA ILE A 492 31.29 -48.75 -7.88
C ILE A 492 32.72 -48.49 -7.37
N ALA A 493 33.63 -49.47 -7.49
CA ALA A 493 35.02 -49.33 -7.08
C ALA A 493 35.81 -48.33 -7.93
N ASP A 494 35.41 -48.10 -9.19
CA ASP A 494 36.08 -47.18 -10.12
C ASP A 494 35.42 -45.78 -10.15
N MET A 495 34.31 -45.63 -9.44
CA MET A 495 33.57 -44.38 -9.38
C MET A 495 34.37 -43.27 -8.70
N LYS A 496 34.50 -42.12 -9.38
CA LYS A 496 35.01 -40.88 -8.77
C LYS A 496 33.90 -40.22 -7.97
N PHE A 497 34.23 -39.58 -6.86
CA PHE A 497 33.21 -38.91 -6.05
C PHE A 497 33.70 -37.63 -5.40
N SER A 498 32.75 -36.79 -5.00
CA SER A 498 32.94 -35.65 -4.11
C SER A 498 31.91 -35.72 -2.98
N ASP A 499 31.94 -34.79 -2.04
CA ASP A 499 30.98 -34.79 -0.93
C ASP A 499 29.52 -34.66 -1.38
N ASN A 500 29.30 -34.07 -2.57
CA ASN A 500 27.97 -33.75 -3.09
C ASN A 500 27.62 -34.48 -4.40
N TYR A 501 28.55 -35.21 -5.02
CA TYR A 501 28.35 -35.84 -6.33
C TYR A 501 29.00 -37.21 -6.45
N PHE A 502 28.34 -38.11 -7.17
CA PHE A 502 28.94 -39.26 -7.83
C PHE A 502 29.27 -38.88 -9.28
N ILE A 503 30.51 -39.18 -9.71
CA ILE A 503 31.08 -38.64 -10.95
C ILE A 503 31.66 -39.79 -11.77
N SER A 504 31.14 -39.97 -12.97
CA SER A 504 31.79 -40.73 -14.06
C SER A 504 32.39 -39.75 -15.06
N ASP A 505 33.01 -40.23 -16.14
CA ASP A 505 33.56 -39.36 -17.17
C ASP A 505 32.46 -38.66 -18.00
N ASP A 506 31.29 -39.28 -18.16
CA ASP A 506 30.20 -38.77 -19.00
C ASP A 506 29.00 -38.18 -18.23
N LEU A 507 28.87 -38.54 -16.96
CA LEU A 507 27.71 -38.18 -16.14
C LEU A 507 28.08 -37.96 -14.67
N SER A 508 27.54 -36.89 -14.08
CA SER A 508 27.60 -36.61 -12.65
C SER A 508 26.20 -36.61 -12.05
N ILE A 509 26.02 -37.31 -10.93
CA ILE A 509 24.78 -37.34 -10.17
C ILE A 509 24.96 -36.61 -8.83
N PRO A 510 24.17 -35.57 -8.56
CA PRO A 510 24.14 -34.93 -7.27
C PRO A 510 23.52 -35.89 -6.24
N ILE A 511 24.22 -36.11 -5.14
CA ILE A 511 23.72 -36.91 -4.01
C ILE A 511 23.27 -36.04 -2.85
N GLY A 512 23.44 -34.72 -2.96
CA GLY A 512 23.17 -33.73 -1.93
C GLY A 512 24.26 -33.71 -0.86
N ASN A 513 24.14 -32.84 0.14
CA ASN A 513 25.13 -32.77 1.23
C ASN A 513 24.79 -33.75 2.37
N ALA A 514 25.64 -33.83 3.39
CA ALA A 514 25.45 -34.72 4.54
C ALA A 514 24.10 -34.55 5.26
N LYS A 515 23.53 -33.34 5.28
CA LYS A 515 22.24 -33.04 5.94
C LYS A 515 21.04 -33.29 5.04
N GLN A 516 21.23 -33.13 3.73
CA GLN A 516 20.17 -33.14 2.74
C GLN A 516 20.62 -34.02 1.59
N ARG A 517 20.54 -35.33 1.80
CA ARG A 517 20.75 -36.31 0.73
C ARG A 517 19.49 -36.39 -0.14
N TYR A 518 19.70 -36.42 -1.45
CA TYR A 518 18.60 -36.58 -2.41
C TYR A 518 18.13 -38.03 -2.49
N PHE A 519 18.99 -38.99 -2.18
CA PHE A 519 18.64 -40.40 -2.11
C PHE A 519 18.50 -40.85 -0.65
N ASP A 520 17.77 -41.95 -0.46
CA ASP A 520 17.62 -42.58 0.84
C ASP A 520 18.99 -42.96 1.44
N TYR A 521 19.30 -42.39 2.61
CA TYR A 521 20.60 -42.57 3.23
C TYR A 521 20.86 -44.02 3.66
N GLN A 522 19.84 -44.75 4.12
CA GLN A 522 19.99 -46.15 4.53
C GLN A 522 20.27 -47.03 3.32
N GLN A 523 19.59 -46.78 2.20
CA GLN A 523 19.84 -47.50 0.96
C GLN A 523 21.22 -47.18 0.37
N LEU A 524 21.65 -45.90 0.39
CA LEU A 524 23.01 -45.52 0.01
C LEU A 524 24.06 -46.26 0.86
N GLN A 525 23.86 -46.28 2.19
CA GLN A 525 24.77 -46.92 3.14
C GLN A 525 24.82 -48.45 2.96
N THR A 526 23.72 -49.06 2.50
CA THR A 526 23.63 -50.51 2.31
C THR A 526 24.20 -50.94 0.96
N TYR A 527 23.86 -50.23 -0.12
CA TYR A 527 24.10 -50.70 -1.48
C TYR A 527 25.26 -50.01 -2.20
N VAL A 528 25.61 -48.78 -1.86
CA VAL A 528 26.60 -48.00 -2.62
C VAL A 528 27.87 -47.76 -1.80
N LEU A 529 27.74 -47.12 -0.63
CA LEU A 529 28.89 -46.63 0.15
C LEU A 529 29.92 -47.72 0.53
N PRO A 530 29.55 -48.98 0.87
CA PRO A 530 30.53 -50.02 1.20
C PRO A 530 31.49 -50.36 0.07
N HIS A 531 31.09 -50.12 -1.18
CA HIS A 531 31.83 -50.53 -2.37
C HIS A 531 32.70 -49.41 -2.96
N ILE A 532 32.55 -48.17 -2.49
CA ILE A 532 33.32 -47.03 -3.00
C ILE A 532 34.79 -47.16 -2.58
N ASN A 533 35.72 -46.96 -3.51
CA ASN A 533 37.13 -46.78 -3.17
C ASN A 533 37.39 -45.33 -2.72
N ILE A 534 37.89 -45.14 -1.50
CA ILE A 534 38.11 -43.80 -0.90
C ILE A 534 39.17 -43.02 -1.70
N ASP A 535 40.14 -43.72 -2.30
CA ASP A 535 41.20 -43.12 -3.10
C ASP A 535 40.68 -42.40 -4.35
N ASN A 536 39.43 -42.67 -4.77
CA ASN A 536 38.78 -42.00 -5.89
C ASN A 536 38.09 -40.68 -5.50
N LYS A 537 38.26 -40.18 -4.26
CA LYS A 537 37.73 -38.87 -3.88
C LYS A 537 38.45 -37.78 -4.65
N LEU A 538 37.67 -36.94 -5.31
CA LEU A 538 38.18 -35.78 -6.01
C LEU A 538 38.30 -34.58 -5.07
N SER A 539 39.37 -33.80 -5.25
CA SER A 539 39.47 -32.48 -4.63
C SER A 539 38.34 -31.56 -5.13
N HIS A 540 38.03 -30.51 -4.37
CA HIS A 540 37.01 -29.53 -4.77
C HIS A 540 37.29 -28.95 -6.17
N PHE A 541 38.55 -28.62 -6.47
CA PHE A 541 38.94 -28.08 -7.77
C PHE A 541 38.77 -29.10 -8.91
N SER A 542 39.17 -30.36 -8.69
CA SER A 542 39.02 -31.42 -9.70
C SER A 542 37.55 -31.73 -9.97
N SER A 543 36.73 -31.76 -8.92
CA SER A 543 35.28 -31.92 -9.02
C SER A 543 34.66 -30.77 -9.80
N TRP A 544 35.02 -29.52 -9.48
CA TRP A 544 34.55 -28.32 -10.16
C TRP A 544 34.89 -28.33 -11.66
N LYS A 545 36.14 -28.71 -11.99
CA LYS A 545 36.60 -28.83 -13.38
C LYS A 545 35.78 -29.86 -14.16
N LEU A 546 35.52 -31.04 -13.58
CA LEU A 546 34.73 -32.08 -14.24
C LEU A 546 33.26 -31.68 -14.39
N LEU A 547 32.63 -31.11 -13.35
CA LEU A 547 31.25 -30.62 -13.41
C LEU A 547 31.09 -29.52 -14.47
N TRP A 548 32.09 -28.64 -14.61
CA TRP A 548 32.12 -27.63 -15.68
C TRP A 548 32.24 -28.26 -17.07
N GLN A 549 33.17 -29.20 -17.25
CA GLN A 549 33.39 -29.90 -18.53
C GLN A 549 32.15 -30.67 -18.98
N GLN A 550 31.45 -31.32 -18.05
CA GLN A 550 30.20 -32.02 -18.30
C GLN A 550 28.99 -31.09 -18.46
N LYS A 551 29.17 -29.79 -18.18
CA LYS A 551 28.09 -28.79 -18.10
C LYS A 551 26.96 -29.26 -17.20
N GLU A 552 27.32 -29.79 -16.03
CA GLU A 552 26.35 -30.36 -15.09
C GLU A 552 25.29 -29.29 -14.73
N PRO A 553 23.98 -29.58 -14.91
CA PRO A 553 22.92 -28.59 -14.81
C PRO A 553 22.86 -27.81 -13.49
N LEU A 554 23.01 -28.46 -12.34
CA LEU A 554 22.95 -27.79 -11.03
C LEU A 554 24.14 -26.86 -10.82
N PHE A 555 25.31 -27.30 -11.24
CA PHE A 555 26.53 -26.55 -11.14
C PHE A 555 26.48 -25.28 -12.01
N VAL A 556 26.06 -25.40 -13.28
CA VAL A 556 25.86 -24.25 -14.18
C VAL A 556 24.78 -23.30 -13.62
N SER A 557 23.68 -23.85 -13.10
CA SER A 557 22.61 -23.08 -12.46
C SER A 557 23.11 -22.29 -11.25
N THR A 558 23.94 -22.91 -10.40
CA THR A 558 24.55 -22.26 -9.23
C THR A 558 25.48 -21.10 -9.64
N LEU A 559 26.28 -21.27 -10.69
CA LEU A 559 27.11 -20.18 -11.22
C LEU A 559 26.26 -19.00 -11.72
N ARG A 560 25.13 -19.27 -12.40
CA ARG A 560 24.18 -18.21 -12.81
C ARG A 560 23.62 -17.45 -11.61
N LEU A 561 23.28 -18.15 -10.52
CA LEU A 561 22.80 -17.54 -9.29
C LEU A 561 23.83 -16.63 -8.64
N ILE A 562 25.10 -17.06 -8.60
CA ILE A 562 26.19 -16.25 -8.05
C ILE A 562 26.34 -14.96 -8.88
N VAL A 563 26.34 -15.07 -10.22
CA VAL A 563 26.43 -13.91 -11.11
C VAL A 563 25.24 -12.96 -10.91
N LEU A 564 24.00 -13.48 -10.85
CA LEU A 564 22.80 -12.68 -10.59
C LEU A 564 22.86 -11.97 -9.24
N ALA A 565 23.28 -12.67 -8.18
CA ALA A 565 23.42 -12.08 -6.84
C ALA A 565 24.50 -11.00 -6.80
N THR A 566 25.62 -11.17 -7.51
CA THR A 566 26.66 -10.15 -7.64
C THR A 566 26.16 -8.92 -8.40
N ILE A 567 25.46 -9.10 -9.51
CA ILE A 567 24.84 -7.99 -10.26
C ILE A 567 23.84 -7.24 -9.36
N LEU A 568 23.01 -7.97 -8.63
CA LEU A 568 22.04 -7.38 -7.71
C LEU A 568 22.72 -6.55 -6.62
N ALA A 569 23.76 -7.08 -6.00
CA ALA A 569 24.52 -6.34 -4.98
C ALA A 569 25.11 -5.05 -5.55
N LEU A 570 25.68 -5.09 -6.76
CA LEU A 570 26.21 -3.91 -7.44
C LEU A 570 25.13 -2.86 -7.75
N VAL A 571 23.96 -3.29 -8.23
CA VAL A 571 22.83 -2.38 -8.50
C VAL A 571 22.36 -1.69 -7.22
N ILE A 572 22.24 -2.44 -6.11
CA ILE A 572 21.86 -1.89 -4.81
C ILE A 572 22.91 -0.88 -4.32
N THR A 573 24.21 -1.19 -4.46
CA THR A 573 25.29 -0.29 -4.04
C THR A 573 25.37 1.00 -4.87
N VAL A 574 24.97 0.98 -6.14
CA VAL A 574 24.94 2.19 -6.99
C VAL A 574 23.67 3.02 -6.74
N ALA A 575 22.58 2.37 -6.31
CA ALA A 575 21.30 3.03 -6.07
C ALA A 575 21.17 3.66 -4.68
N LEU A 576 21.90 3.14 -3.68
CA LEU A 576 22.05 3.73 -2.34
C LEU A 576 23.17 4.76 -2.36
#